data_AF-A0A5S9M731-F1
#
_entry.id   AF-A0A5S9M731-F1
#
_cell.length_a   1.000
_cell.length_b   1.000
_cell.length_c   1.000
_cell.angle_alpha   90.00
_cell.angle_beta   90.00
_cell.angle_gamma   90.00
#
_symmetry.space_group_name_H-M   'P 1'
#
loop_
_entity.id
_entity.type
_entity.pdbx_description
1 polymer ?
#
loop_
_entity_poly.entity_id
_entity_poly.type
_entity_poly.pdbx_seq_one_letter_code
_entity_poly.pdbx_strand_id
1 'polypeptide(L)'
;MMQKKANGNNGAAAGGTKTIRVNIDRLDSLMNLFEELVIDRGRLEQIAKELENNELTDTVERMTRISGDLQSIILNMRMVPVETVFNRFPRMIRQLTKELNKKIELIIEGAETELDRTVIDEIGDPLLHLLRNSLDHGIESPEERVKKGKPEKGTVLLKAYHSGNHVFIEVEDDGGGINRKKVL
;
A
#
# COMPACT_ATOMS: atom_id res chain seq x y z
N MET A 1 26.75 -29.18 52.29
CA MET A 1 25.68 -29.28 51.28
C MET A 1 25.40 -27.89 50.73
N MET A 2 25.41 -27.76 49.39
CA MET A 2 24.64 -26.80 48.56
C MET A 2 24.90 -25.29 48.76
N GLN A 3 25.04 -24.43 47.75
CA GLN A 3 25.12 -24.54 46.29
C GLN A 3 25.57 -23.17 45.76
N LYS A 4 26.35 -23.18 44.67
CA LYS A 4 26.65 -22.05 43.77
C LYS A 4 25.39 -21.30 43.33
N LYS A 5 25.51 -19.99 43.05
CA LYS A 5 25.17 -19.42 41.73
C LYS A 5 25.73 -18.01 41.56
N ALA A 6 26.71 -17.91 40.66
CA ALA A 6 27.03 -16.69 39.95
C ALA A 6 25.84 -16.31 39.06
N ASN A 7 25.43 -15.05 39.08
CA ASN A 7 24.49 -14.53 38.10
C ASN A 7 25.26 -13.59 37.17
N GLY A 8 25.71 -14.14 36.04
CA GLY A 8 26.27 -13.37 34.94
C GLY A 8 25.16 -12.53 34.34
N ASN A 9 25.30 -11.21 34.46
CA ASN A 9 24.45 -10.27 33.76
C ASN A 9 24.91 -10.18 32.30
N ASN A 10 24.55 -11.20 31.51
CA ASN A 10 24.63 -11.12 30.05
C ASN A 10 23.54 -10.15 29.60
N GLY A 11 23.93 -8.87 29.46
CA GLY A 11 23.18 -7.90 28.68
C GLY A 11 23.07 -8.41 27.25
N ALA A 12 21.96 -9.07 26.94
CA ALA A 12 21.58 -9.39 25.58
C ALA A 12 21.48 -8.07 24.82
N ALA A 13 22.44 -7.84 23.92
CA ALA A 13 22.42 -6.76 22.97
C ALA A 13 21.08 -6.83 22.22
N ALA A 14 20.22 -5.83 22.46
CA ALA A 14 19.09 -5.56 21.59
C ALA A 14 19.67 -5.25 20.21
N GLY A 15 19.66 -6.24 19.32
CA GLY A 15 19.98 -6.09 17.91
C GLY A 15 18.91 -5.21 17.26
N GLY A 16 19.02 -3.89 17.45
CA GLY A 16 18.17 -2.92 16.78
C GLY A 16 18.36 -3.04 15.29
N THR A 17 17.26 -3.15 14.56
CA THR A 17 17.24 -3.04 13.10
C THR A 17 17.89 -1.72 12.70
N LYS A 18 19.02 -1.81 11.98
CA LYS A 18 19.73 -0.65 11.47
C LYS A 18 18.92 -0.08 10.30
N THR A 19 18.27 1.04 10.50
CA THR A 19 17.49 1.74 9.47
C THR A 19 18.31 2.87 8.84
N ILE A 20 18.13 3.09 7.55
CA ILE A 20 18.72 4.20 6.81
C ILE A 20 17.57 4.99 6.19
N ARG A 21 17.53 6.30 6.43
CA ARG A 21 16.59 7.20 5.75
C ARG A 21 17.19 7.66 4.43
N VAL A 22 16.45 7.50 3.35
CA VAL A 22 16.86 7.89 2.00
C VAL A 22 15.80 8.84 1.44
N ASN A 23 16.21 9.88 0.72
CA ASN A 23 15.28 10.77 0.02
C ASN A 23 14.68 10.02 -1.18
N ILE A 24 13.37 10.18 -1.41
CA ILE A 24 12.63 9.58 -2.53
C ILE A 24 13.25 9.94 -3.88
N ASP A 25 13.72 11.19 -4.05
CA ASP A 25 14.37 11.64 -5.30
C ASP A 25 15.61 10.81 -5.68
N ARG A 26 16.29 10.24 -4.68
CA ARG A 26 17.45 9.36 -4.91
C ARG A 26 17.03 7.97 -5.39
N LEU A 27 15.91 7.46 -4.91
CA LEU A 27 15.32 6.22 -5.40
C LEU A 27 14.78 6.39 -6.82
N ASP A 28 14.20 7.54 -7.14
CA ASP A 28 13.77 7.86 -8.51
C ASP A 28 14.95 7.98 -9.46
N SER A 29 16.02 8.66 -9.04
CA SER A 29 17.26 8.73 -9.82
C SER A 29 17.88 7.34 -10.05
N LEU A 30 17.83 6.46 -9.05
CA LEU A 30 18.29 5.08 -9.17
C LEU A 30 17.43 4.28 -10.15
N MET A 31 16.11 4.47 -10.14
CA MET A 31 15.19 3.86 -11.10
C MET A 31 15.48 4.32 -12.53
N ASN A 32 15.70 5.61 -12.76
CA ASN A 32 16.01 6.15 -14.09
C ASN A 32 17.30 5.53 -14.66
N LEU A 33 18.37 5.47 -13.86
CA LEU A 33 19.62 4.81 -14.27
C LEU A 33 19.42 3.31 -14.54
N PHE A 34 18.55 2.67 -13.76
CA PHE A 34 18.21 1.28 -13.95
C PHE A 34 17.40 1.04 -15.24
N GLU A 35 16.49 1.96 -15.60
CA GLU A 35 15.76 1.93 -16.87
C GLU A 35 16.71 2.03 -18.06
N GLU A 36 17.69 2.94 -18.02
CA GLU A 36 18.75 3.03 -19.03
C GLU A 36 19.56 1.74 -19.14
N LEU A 37 19.95 1.15 -18.00
CA LEU A 37 20.67 -0.14 -17.96
C LEU A 37 19.86 -1.27 -18.63
N VAL A 38 18.56 -1.31 -18.41
CA VAL A 38 17.68 -2.32 -19.03
C VAL A 38 17.62 -2.15 -20.55
N ILE A 39 17.60 -0.91 -21.04
CA ILE A 39 17.63 -0.59 -22.48
C ILE A 39 18.96 -1.06 -23.10
N ASP A 40 20.08 -0.66 -22.50
CA ASP A 40 21.41 -1.02 -23.01
C ASP A 40 21.65 -2.53 -22.98
N ARG A 41 21.16 -3.21 -21.94
CA ARG A 41 21.18 -4.68 -21.85
C ARG A 41 20.36 -5.31 -22.97
N GLY A 42 19.16 -4.81 -23.26
CA GLY A 42 18.33 -5.31 -24.36
C GLY A 42 19.02 -5.16 -25.72
N ARG A 43 19.72 -4.04 -25.93
CA ARG A 43 20.56 -3.84 -27.11
C ARG A 43 21.72 -4.84 -27.17
N LEU A 44 22.38 -5.10 -26.05
CA LEU A 44 23.47 -6.08 -25.97
C LEU A 44 22.97 -7.51 -26.29
N GLU A 45 21.76 -7.86 -25.85
CA GLU A 45 21.12 -9.14 -26.16
C GLU A 45 20.88 -9.30 -27.65
N GLN A 46 20.44 -8.25 -28.33
CA GLN A 46 20.26 -8.26 -29.78
C GLN A 46 21.59 -8.45 -30.51
N ILE A 47 22.64 -7.71 -30.12
CA ILE A 47 23.97 -7.84 -30.72
C ILE A 47 24.54 -9.25 -30.51
N ALA A 48 24.35 -9.83 -29.31
CA ALA A 48 24.80 -11.19 -29.01
C ALA A 48 24.15 -12.23 -29.93
N LYS A 49 22.84 -12.09 -30.19
CA LYS A 49 22.09 -12.94 -31.11
C LYS A 49 22.55 -12.77 -32.56
N GLU A 50 22.77 -11.54 -33.01
CA GLU A 50 23.26 -11.23 -34.36
C GLU A 50 24.66 -11.79 -34.64
N LEU A 51 25.53 -11.84 -33.62
CA LEU A 51 26.87 -12.41 -33.71
C LEU A 51 26.89 -13.94 -33.65
N GLU A 52 25.75 -14.60 -33.38
CA GLU A 52 25.62 -16.04 -33.15
C GLU A 52 26.63 -16.58 -32.11
N ASN A 53 27.00 -15.75 -31.15
CA ASN A 53 27.96 -16.10 -30.10
C ASN A 53 27.20 -16.64 -28.88
N ASN A 54 27.23 -17.96 -28.71
CA ASN A 54 26.54 -18.64 -27.60
C ASN A 54 27.07 -18.23 -26.22
N GLU A 55 28.39 -18.07 -26.06
CA GLU A 55 28.99 -17.67 -24.77
C GLU A 55 28.57 -16.25 -24.38
N LEU A 56 28.50 -15.34 -25.35
CA LEU A 56 28.00 -13.99 -25.15
C LEU A 56 26.50 -14.00 -24.82
N THR A 57 25.70 -14.79 -25.54
CA THR A 57 24.26 -14.96 -25.28
C THR A 57 24.01 -15.44 -23.85
N ASP A 58 24.70 -16.49 -23.42
CA ASP A 58 24.59 -17.03 -22.05
C ASP A 58 24.97 -15.98 -20.99
N THR A 59 25.97 -15.16 -21.27
CA THR A 59 26.40 -14.07 -20.38
C THR A 59 25.33 -12.98 -20.29
N VAL A 60 24.72 -12.58 -21.41
CA VAL A 60 23.66 -11.57 -21.43
C VAL A 60 22.40 -12.09 -20.74
N GLU A 61 22.01 -13.35 -20.92
CA GLU A 61 20.88 -13.95 -20.19
C GLU A 61 21.09 -13.93 -18.67
N ARG A 62 22.32 -14.17 -18.22
CA ARG A 62 22.68 -14.03 -16.80
C ARG A 62 22.54 -12.59 -16.32
N MET A 63 22.99 -11.61 -17.12
CA MET A 63 22.77 -10.19 -16.82
C MET A 63 21.28 -9.86 -16.74
N THR A 64 20.45 -10.39 -17.65
CA THR A 64 18.99 -10.20 -17.64
C THR A 64 18.36 -10.63 -16.33
N ARG A 65 18.75 -11.80 -15.82
CA ARG A 65 18.26 -12.31 -14.54
C ARG A 65 18.67 -11.42 -13.36
N ILE A 66 19.96 -11.09 -13.26
CA ILE A 66 20.50 -10.25 -12.18
C ILE A 66 19.86 -8.86 -12.20
N SER A 67 19.69 -8.25 -13.38
CA SER A 67 18.99 -6.98 -13.50
C SER A 67 17.54 -7.11 -13.03
N GLY A 68 16.81 -8.17 -13.39
CA GLY A 68 15.43 -8.39 -12.90
C GLY A 68 15.35 -8.47 -11.37
N ASP A 69 16.31 -9.14 -10.74
CA ASP A 69 16.40 -9.22 -9.28
C ASP A 69 16.69 -7.83 -8.67
N LEU A 70 17.61 -7.06 -9.27
CA LEU A 70 17.91 -5.68 -8.87
C LEU A 70 16.67 -4.78 -8.98
N GLN A 71 15.91 -4.87 -10.08
CA GLN A 71 14.68 -4.12 -10.26
C GLN A 71 13.70 -4.38 -9.12
N SER A 72 13.51 -5.65 -8.78
CA SER A 72 12.61 -6.09 -7.72
C SER A 72 13.04 -5.52 -6.36
N ILE A 73 14.34 -5.52 -6.07
CA ILE A 73 14.88 -4.92 -4.83
C ILE A 73 14.63 -3.41 -4.81
N ILE A 74 14.83 -2.70 -5.92
CA ILE A 74 14.60 -1.24 -5.98
C ILE A 74 13.12 -0.91 -5.78
N LEU A 75 12.21 -1.63 -6.43
CA LEU A 75 10.77 -1.46 -6.24
C LEU A 75 10.36 -1.71 -4.78
N ASN A 76 10.89 -2.77 -4.16
CA ASN A 76 10.63 -3.07 -2.75
C ASN A 76 11.16 -1.98 -1.80
N MET A 77 12.26 -1.31 -2.13
CA MET A 77 12.78 -0.18 -1.33
C MET A 77 11.85 1.06 -1.34
N ARG A 78 10.94 1.17 -2.31
CA ARG A 78 9.95 2.26 -2.40
C ARG A 78 8.67 1.98 -1.61
N MET A 79 8.50 0.76 -1.12
CA MET A 79 7.28 0.32 -0.44
C MET A 79 7.15 1.03 0.91
N VAL A 80 5.95 1.53 1.18
CA VAL A 80 5.60 2.24 2.40
C VAL A 80 4.22 1.80 2.88
N PRO A 81 3.94 1.79 4.19
CA PRO A 81 2.61 1.44 4.70
C PRO A 81 1.52 2.42 4.21
N VAL A 82 0.37 1.88 3.80
CA VAL A 82 -0.83 2.66 3.43
C VAL A 82 -1.40 3.48 4.60
N GLU A 83 -1.02 3.14 5.82
CA GLU A 83 -1.28 3.92 7.04
C GLU A 83 -0.99 5.41 6.86
N THR A 84 0.09 5.74 6.13
CA THR A 84 0.53 7.13 5.92
C THR A 84 -0.54 8.02 5.26
N VAL A 85 -1.41 7.43 4.44
CA VAL A 85 -2.56 8.11 3.83
C VAL A 85 -3.84 7.89 4.66
N PHE A 86 -4.08 6.66 5.13
CA PHE A 86 -5.29 6.32 5.89
C PHE A 86 -5.45 7.14 7.18
N ASN A 87 -4.36 7.50 7.85
CA ASN A 87 -4.37 8.30 9.09
C ASN A 87 -4.99 9.71 8.93
N ARG A 88 -5.15 10.19 7.68
CA ARG A 88 -5.78 11.49 7.39
C ARG A 88 -7.32 11.40 7.40
N PHE A 89 -7.88 10.25 6.99
CA PHE A 89 -9.32 10.08 6.79
C PHE A 89 -10.17 10.20 8.05
N PRO A 90 -9.80 9.66 9.24
CA PRO A 90 -10.62 9.77 10.44
C PRO A 90 -10.97 11.22 10.81
N ARG A 91 -10.04 12.15 10.62
CA ARG A 91 -10.27 13.58 10.90
C ARG A 91 -11.26 14.19 9.89
N MET A 92 -11.07 13.90 8.60
CA MET A 92 -11.91 14.42 7.53
C MET A 92 -13.34 13.88 7.61
N ILE A 93 -13.50 12.57 7.87
CA ILE A 93 -14.81 11.95 8.03
C ILE A 93 -15.56 12.53 9.24
N ARG A 94 -14.88 12.76 10.37
CA ARG A 94 -15.50 13.41 11.54
C ARG A 94 -16.05 14.81 11.23
N GLN A 95 -15.40 15.55 10.33
CA GLN A 95 -15.89 16.86 9.89
C GLN A 95 -17.12 16.71 8.99
N LEU A 96 -17.04 15.88 7.95
CA LEU A 96 -18.17 15.60 7.05
C LEU A 96 -19.41 15.09 7.78
N THR A 97 -19.21 14.20 8.74
CA THR A 97 -20.29 13.60 9.54
C THR A 97 -21.09 14.67 10.31
N LYS A 98 -20.40 15.72 10.80
CA LYS A 98 -21.06 16.87 11.45
C LYS A 98 -21.82 17.74 10.46
N GLU A 99 -21.24 18.00 9.28
CA GLU A 99 -21.86 18.81 8.23
C GLU A 99 -23.14 18.14 7.69
N LEU A 100 -23.12 16.82 7.54
CA LEU A 100 -24.25 16.02 7.04
C LEU A 100 -25.27 15.61 8.11
N ASN A 101 -24.98 15.90 9.39
CA ASN A 101 -25.77 15.48 10.55
C ASN A 101 -26.09 13.96 10.57
N LYS A 102 -25.11 13.13 10.19
CA LYS A 102 -25.19 11.65 10.25
C LYS A 102 -24.36 11.13 11.43
N LYS A 103 -24.55 9.87 11.83
CA LYS A 103 -23.70 9.19 12.82
C LYS A 103 -22.94 8.06 12.14
N ILE A 104 -21.62 8.17 12.05
CA ILE A 104 -20.81 7.26 11.21
C ILE A 104 -19.55 6.81 11.96
N GLU A 105 -19.21 5.54 11.82
CA GLU A 105 -17.95 4.91 12.23
C GLU A 105 -17.08 4.62 11.01
N LEU A 106 -15.81 5.00 11.06
CA LEU A 106 -14.81 4.51 10.11
C LEU A 106 -14.01 3.41 10.79
N ILE A 107 -14.00 2.22 10.20
CA ILE A 107 -13.13 1.10 10.59
C ILE A 107 -12.02 1.01 9.56
N ILE A 108 -10.77 0.94 10.02
CA ILE A 108 -9.59 0.79 9.16
C ILE A 108 -8.93 -0.54 9.50
N GLU A 109 -8.74 -1.39 8.48
CA GLU A 109 -8.08 -2.69 8.61
C GLU A 109 -6.91 -2.80 7.63
N GLY A 110 -5.82 -3.42 8.06
CA GLY A 110 -4.66 -3.68 7.21
C GLY A 110 -3.88 -2.42 6.80
N ALA A 111 -3.85 -1.39 7.64
CA ALA A 111 -3.14 -0.14 7.38
C ALA A 111 -1.61 -0.35 7.22
N GLU A 112 -1.08 -1.43 7.80
CA GLU A 112 0.30 -1.87 7.68
C GLU A 112 0.67 -2.43 6.30
N THR A 113 -0.32 -2.70 5.44
CA THR A 113 -0.10 -3.17 4.06
C THR A 113 0.82 -2.21 3.32
N GLU A 114 1.87 -2.73 2.71
CA GLU A 114 2.86 -1.91 2.02
C GLU A 114 2.49 -1.71 0.55
N LEU A 115 2.67 -0.49 0.05
CA LEU A 115 2.40 -0.11 -1.34
C LEU A 115 3.48 0.86 -1.82
N ASP A 116 3.68 0.93 -3.14
CA ASP A 116 4.62 1.88 -3.72
C ASP A 116 4.26 3.32 -3.33
N ARG A 117 5.27 4.10 -2.96
CA ARG A 117 5.09 5.48 -2.48
C ARG A 117 4.33 6.37 -3.46
N THR A 118 4.65 6.28 -4.75
CA THR A 118 4.01 7.11 -5.78
C THR A 118 2.54 6.74 -5.89
N VAL A 119 2.21 5.44 -5.81
CA VAL A 119 0.82 5.00 -5.77
C VAL A 119 0.10 5.55 -4.54
N ILE A 120 0.71 5.51 -3.35
CA ILE A 120 0.11 6.09 -2.13
C ILE A 120 -0.24 7.57 -2.30
N ASP A 121 0.68 8.34 -2.86
CA ASP A 121 0.50 9.79 -3.02
C ASP A 121 -0.66 10.10 -3.99
N GLU A 122 -0.89 9.25 -5.01
CA GLU A 122 -1.97 9.42 -6.00
C GLU A 122 -3.34 8.83 -5.58
N ILE A 123 -3.38 7.76 -4.78
CA ILE A 123 -4.65 7.10 -4.41
C ILE A 123 -5.44 7.84 -3.34
N GLY A 124 -4.81 8.77 -2.61
CA GLY A 124 -5.43 9.44 -1.46
C GLY A 124 -6.73 10.17 -1.80
N ASP A 125 -6.70 10.96 -2.88
CA ASP A 125 -7.85 11.74 -3.33
C ASP A 125 -8.99 10.87 -3.89
N PRO A 126 -8.74 9.86 -4.75
CA PRO A 126 -9.75 8.87 -5.14
C PRO A 126 -10.41 8.16 -3.96
N LEU A 127 -9.63 7.71 -2.96
CA LEU A 127 -10.19 7.04 -1.78
C LEU A 127 -11.04 7.99 -0.94
N LEU A 128 -10.59 9.23 -0.77
CA LEU A 128 -11.40 10.26 -0.12
C LEU A 128 -12.73 10.47 -0.84
N HIS A 129 -12.71 10.47 -2.18
CA HIS A 129 -13.93 10.61 -2.96
C HIS A 129 -14.89 9.42 -2.76
N LEU A 130 -14.40 8.19 -2.74
CA LEU A 130 -15.21 7.00 -2.43
C LEU A 130 -15.81 7.05 -1.03
N LEU A 131 -15.01 7.46 -0.04
CA LEU A 131 -15.48 7.65 1.33
C LEU A 131 -16.55 8.73 1.38
N ARG A 132 -16.36 9.87 0.70
CA ARG A 132 -17.38 10.92 0.61
C ARG A 132 -18.68 10.39 -0.03
N ASN A 133 -18.61 9.65 -1.12
CA ASN A 133 -19.79 9.06 -1.76
C ASN A 133 -20.56 8.15 -0.80
N SER A 134 -19.83 7.37 -0.01
CA SER A 134 -20.40 6.52 1.06
C SER A 134 -21.09 7.37 2.13
N LEU A 135 -20.49 8.49 2.54
CA LEU A 135 -21.04 9.38 3.57
C LEU A 135 -22.24 10.20 3.08
N ASP A 136 -22.17 10.75 1.86
CA ASP A 136 -23.19 11.62 1.28
C ASP A 136 -24.42 10.83 0.82
N HIS A 137 -24.18 9.74 0.08
CA HIS A 137 -25.22 9.01 -0.65
C HIS A 137 -25.42 7.57 -0.16
N GLY A 138 -24.39 6.91 0.35
CA GLY A 138 -24.48 5.52 0.85
C GLY A 138 -25.25 5.44 2.17
N ILE A 139 -24.70 6.06 3.22
CA ILE A 139 -25.23 6.02 4.58
C ILE A 139 -26.46 6.92 4.71
N GLU A 140 -27.56 6.31 5.14
CA GLU A 140 -28.84 6.96 5.38
C GLU A 140 -28.81 7.79 6.67
N SER A 141 -29.80 8.67 6.88
CA SER A 141 -29.89 9.42 8.15
C SER A 141 -30.15 8.49 9.35
N PRO A 142 -29.75 8.86 10.58
CA PRO A 142 -29.98 8.05 11.79
C PRO A 142 -31.44 7.58 11.93
N GLU A 143 -32.40 8.47 11.66
CA GLU A 143 -33.83 8.18 11.74
C GLU A 143 -34.28 7.15 10.68
N GLU A 144 -33.82 7.28 9.43
CA GLU A 144 -34.13 6.35 8.35
C GLU A 144 -33.54 4.97 8.61
N ARG A 145 -32.32 4.90 9.18
CA ARG A 145 -31.67 3.64 9.54
C ARG A 145 -32.48 2.89 10.59
N VAL A 146 -32.90 3.56 11.66
CA VAL A 146 -33.73 2.97 12.72
C VAL A 146 -35.08 2.51 12.15
N LYS A 147 -35.71 3.29 11.26
CA LYS A 147 -36.94 2.87 10.56
C LYS A 147 -36.77 1.61 9.72
N LYS A 148 -35.57 1.38 9.17
CA LYS A 148 -35.20 0.18 8.40
C LYS A 148 -34.65 -0.97 9.26
N GLY A 149 -34.68 -0.83 10.59
CA GLY A 149 -34.17 -1.85 11.53
C GLY A 149 -32.65 -1.97 11.58
N LYS A 150 -31.91 -0.98 11.06
CA LYS A 150 -30.44 -0.92 11.09
C LYS A 150 -29.94 -0.16 12.33
N PRO A 151 -28.67 -0.36 12.75
CA PRO A 151 -28.05 0.45 13.79
C PRO A 151 -28.07 1.95 13.43
N GLU A 152 -28.28 2.81 14.44
CA GLU A 152 -28.32 4.27 14.27
C GLU A 152 -27.01 4.82 13.68
N LYS A 153 -25.87 4.25 14.11
CA LYS A 153 -24.54 4.55 13.59
C LYS A 153 -24.28 3.71 12.34
N GLY A 154 -24.01 4.36 11.21
CA GLY A 154 -23.55 3.69 9.99
C GLY A 154 -22.07 3.32 10.10
N THR A 155 -21.66 2.29 9.37
CA THR A 155 -20.27 1.81 9.36
C THR A 155 -19.72 1.90 7.95
N VAL A 156 -18.52 2.47 7.83
CA VAL A 156 -17.71 2.44 6.62
C VAL A 156 -16.41 1.72 6.95
N LEU A 157 -16.12 0.64 6.24
CA LEU A 157 -14.90 -0.14 6.34
C LEU A 157 -13.95 0.28 5.21
N LEU A 158 -12.71 0.62 5.58
CA LEU A 158 -11.59 0.81 4.68
C LEU A 158 -10.56 -0.28 4.97
N LYS A 159 -10.38 -1.21 4.04
CA LYS A 159 -9.54 -2.38 4.23
C LYS A 159 -8.45 -2.44 3.17
N ALA A 160 -7.23 -2.76 3.56
CA ALA A 160 -6.14 -3.06 2.64
C ALA A 160 -5.52 -4.42 2.95
N TYR A 161 -5.18 -5.20 1.92
CA TYR A 161 -4.47 -6.48 2.08
C TYR A 161 -3.76 -6.92 0.80
N HIS A 162 -2.71 -7.73 0.95
CA HIS A 162 -2.08 -8.41 -0.18
C HIS A 162 -2.83 -9.69 -0.56
N SER A 163 -2.97 -9.92 -1.86
CA SER A 163 -3.41 -11.20 -2.42
C SER A 163 -2.60 -11.50 -3.68
N GLY A 164 -1.68 -12.46 -3.55
CA GLY A 164 -0.66 -12.70 -4.57
C GLY A 164 0.23 -11.48 -4.80
N ASN A 165 0.39 -11.08 -6.06
CA ASN A 165 1.17 -9.90 -6.45
C ASN A 165 0.35 -8.59 -6.46
N HIS A 166 -0.90 -8.62 -5.99
CA HIS A 166 -1.78 -7.47 -5.99
C HIS A 166 -2.04 -6.99 -4.57
N VAL A 167 -2.22 -5.67 -4.44
CA VAL A 167 -2.76 -5.04 -3.23
C VAL A 167 -4.22 -4.71 -3.50
N PHE A 168 -5.10 -5.20 -2.64
CA PHE A 168 -6.52 -4.88 -2.67
C PHE A 168 -6.79 -3.77 -1.67
N ILE A 169 -7.50 -2.74 -2.10
CA ILE A 169 -8.04 -1.68 -1.24
C ILE A 169 -9.55 -1.68 -1.43
N GLU A 170 -10.27 -1.93 -0.35
CA GLU A 170 -11.72 -2.08 -0.32
C GLU A 170 -12.34 -0.96 0.52
N VAL A 171 -13.40 -0.36 -0.02
CA VAL A 171 -14.27 0.57 0.69
C VAL A 171 -15.66 -0.06 0.70
N GLU A 172 -16.17 -0.37 1.89
CA GLU A 172 -17.48 -0.98 2.09
C GLU A 172 -18.31 -0.11 3.05
N ASP A 173 -19.60 0.06 2.75
CA ASP A 173 -20.54 0.76 3.61
C ASP A 173 -21.80 -0.08 3.87
N ASP A 174 -22.41 0.10 5.05
CA ASP A 174 -23.65 -0.59 5.43
C ASP A 174 -24.93 0.21 5.09
N GLY A 175 -24.83 1.06 4.08
CA GLY A 175 -25.83 2.04 3.67
C GLY A 175 -27.01 1.46 2.89
N GLY A 176 -27.75 2.36 2.22
CA GLY A 176 -28.94 2.01 1.43
C GLY A 176 -28.63 1.27 0.13
N GLY A 177 -27.36 1.13 -0.23
CA GLY A 177 -26.90 0.61 -1.50
C GLY A 177 -27.19 1.56 -2.68
N ILE A 178 -26.75 1.16 -3.87
CA ILE A 178 -26.93 1.98 -5.08
C ILE A 178 -28.33 1.77 -5.65
N ASN A 179 -29.11 2.85 -5.75
CA ASN A 179 -30.38 2.81 -6.46
C ASN A 179 -30.16 2.79 -7.98
N ARG A 180 -30.09 1.57 -8.54
CA ARG A 180 -29.84 1.34 -9.98
C ARG A 180 -30.74 2.14 -10.93
N LYS A 181 -31.97 2.50 -10.51
CA LYS A 181 -32.91 3.26 -11.35
C LYS A 181 -32.63 4.77 -11.44
N LYS A 182 -31.76 5.30 -10.58
CA LYS A 182 -31.37 6.73 -10.58
C LYS A 182 -30.00 6.99 -11.21
N VAL A 183 -29.22 5.94 -11.45
CA VAL A 183 -27.80 6.02 -11.86
C VAL A 183 -27.58 5.47 -13.29
N LEU A 184 -28.58 4.79 -13.86
CA LEU A 184 -28.66 4.35 -15.26
C LEU A 184 -29.72 5.17 -15.99
#